data_AF-L0JZU1-F1
#
_entry.id   AF-L0JZU1-F1
#
_cell.length_a   1.000
_cell.length_b   1.000
_cell.length_c   1.000
_cell.angle_alpha   90.00
_cell.angle_beta   90.00
_cell.angle_gamma   90.00
#
_symmetry.space_group_name_H-M   'P 1'
#
loop_
_entity.id
_entity.type
_entity.pdbx_description
1 polymer ?
#
loop_
_entity_poly.entity_id
_entity_poly.type
_entity_poly.pdbx_seq_one_letter_code
_entity_poly.pdbx_strand_id
1 'polypeptide(L)'
;MSSLSPFEAVDDYPDEKHQRREDDDGDDDDGERTPVGLALLAGAVAATVVIPVVWIGVVALSVDLDRAVSIVLRRGMLDVLLNTVVLIVAVTTLSVLIAVPLAFLTVLTDLPFKRFWMVALSLPLVVPSFVSAFSFVSVWGPQGRLQSVLAPLGVDSLPEIYGMPGTVFVLTLYNYPFVYLTTIAGLRALDKTYVDAARSLETGVREVFVRIVLPMVKPAVAAGALLTALETAGDFGVPAILRLSVFTRQIYLEYNALAHDYAAMLSLHLVAITLVILLVESQVRSHERLHGSARGSSGPYTIRLGRWRWPALIVPAAIVALAILVPIGFLFSWLLTGPDAYAGSFGFEPSYALNSVTVSALAAAVAACLALPVAYLAARHPSPLSGVLERATYVGFAVPGVVIGLSLVYFATRYLPSAYQTVPLVVFAYVVLYLPLAVGSTRTAILYVNPQFVEAARSLGNTPLQAFVELRFRSSSPGWSPARRWSFSTG
;
A
#
# COMPACT_ATOMS: atom_id res chain seq x y z
N MET A 1 30.33 -67.58 19.34
CA MET A 1 29.06 -66.82 19.55
C MET A 1 29.09 -66.29 20.97
N SER A 2 29.83 -65.20 21.17
CA SER A 2 29.96 -64.41 22.40
C SER A 2 29.31 -63.04 22.09
N SER A 3 28.68 -62.28 22.96
CA SER A 3 28.47 -62.26 24.41
C SER A 3 27.85 -60.87 24.71
N LEU A 4 27.26 -60.71 25.91
CA LEU A 4 26.91 -59.44 26.60
C LEU A 4 25.57 -58.81 26.15
N SER A 5 24.47 -58.80 26.93
CA SER A 5 24.18 -58.32 28.31
C SER A 5 23.87 -56.80 28.38
N PRO A 6 23.33 -56.27 29.51
CA PRO A 6 21.97 -55.74 29.66
C PRO A 6 21.94 -54.23 29.97
N PHE A 7 20.82 -53.53 29.82
CA PHE A 7 20.51 -52.26 30.50
C PHE A 7 18.99 -52.05 30.43
N GLU A 8 18.24 -52.38 31.48
CA GLU A 8 17.85 -51.50 32.59
C GLU A 8 17.04 -50.28 32.13
N ALA A 9 15.75 -50.34 32.46
CA ALA A 9 14.81 -49.25 32.39
C ALA A 9 15.26 -48.12 33.33
N VAL A 10 15.39 -46.93 32.78
CA VAL A 10 15.45 -45.68 33.54
C VAL A 10 14.15 -44.95 33.25
N ASP A 11 13.15 -45.19 34.11
CA ASP A 11 12.08 -44.25 34.40
C ASP A 11 12.67 -43.21 35.35
N ASP A 12 12.99 -42.01 34.87
CA ASP A 12 12.82 -40.77 35.63
C ASP A 12 13.04 -39.56 34.69
N TYR A 13 11.95 -38.99 34.19
CA TYR A 13 11.93 -37.58 33.77
C TYR A 13 10.76 -36.94 34.51
N PRO A 14 11.01 -35.98 35.41
CA PRO A 14 9.93 -35.30 36.11
C PRO A 14 9.13 -34.48 35.11
N ASP A 15 7.80 -34.54 35.22
CA ASP A 15 6.84 -33.74 34.50
C ASP A 15 7.16 -32.23 34.66
N GLU A 16 7.84 -31.64 33.66
CA GLU A 16 8.06 -30.18 33.56
C GLU A 16 6.75 -29.37 33.49
N LYS A 17 5.59 -30.04 33.41
CA LYS A 17 4.28 -29.40 33.36
C LYS A 17 3.71 -28.97 34.72
N HIS A 18 4.28 -29.44 35.83
CA HIS A 18 3.76 -29.12 37.16
C HIS A 18 4.62 -28.14 37.99
N GLN A 19 5.85 -27.82 37.57
CA GLN A 19 6.69 -26.82 38.26
C GLN A 19 6.64 -25.40 37.65
N ARG A 20 6.02 -25.19 36.49
CA ARG A 20 5.80 -23.84 35.91
C ARG A 20 4.47 -23.19 36.33
N ARG A 21 3.83 -23.67 37.39
CA ARG A 21 2.55 -23.11 37.87
C ARG A 21 2.61 -22.48 39.26
N GLU A 22 3.74 -22.57 39.96
CA GLU A 22 3.82 -22.07 41.35
C GLU A 22 4.90 -21.00 41.59
N ASP A 23 5.69 -20.62 40.56
CA ASP A 23 6.67 -19.52 40.64
C ASP A 23 6.23 -18.24 39.89
N ASP A 24 4.98 -18.15 39.44
CA ASP A 24 4.44 -16.98 38.71
C ASP A 24 3.43 -16.15 39.54
N ASP A 25 3.25 -16.47 40.83
CA ASP A 25 2.25 -15.85 41.72
C ASP A 25 2.81 -14.73 42.62
N GLY A 26 3.90 -14.06 42.19
CA GLY A 26 4.61 -13.11 43.06
C GLY A 26 5.38 -11.98 42.39
N ASP A 27 5.02 -11.57 41.17
CA ASP A 27 5.53 -10.32 40.59
C ASP A 27 4.35 -9.41 40.23
N ASP A 28 4.41 -8.19 40.76
CA ASP A 28 3.33 -7.21 40.83
C ASP A 28 2.52 -7.05 39.52
N ASP A 29 1.25 -7.46 39.56
CA ASP A 29 0.19 -7.09 38.62
C ASP A 29 -0.20 -5.60 38.79
N ASP A 30 0.80 -4.71 38.71
CA ASP A 30 0.59 -3.32 38.32
C ASP A 30 0.34 -3.31 36.80
N GLY A 31 -0.78 -3.92 36.41
CA GLY A 31 -1.27 -3.88 35.04
C GLY A 31 -1.30 -2.43 34.57
N GLU A 32 -0.40 -2.07 33.65
CA GLU A 32 -0.28 -0.74 33.05
C GLU A 32 -1.64 -0.35 32.45
N ARG A 33 -2.47 0.29 33.27
CA ARG A 33 -3.79 0.76 32.88
C ARG A 33 -3.60 1.67 31.68
N THR A 34 -4.28 1.34 30.57
CA THR A 34 -4.27 2.18 29.36
C THR A 34 -4.50 3.64 29.75
N PRO A 35 -3.55 4.56 29.48
CA PRO A 35 -3.68 5.93 29.95
C PRO A 35 -4.91 6.57 29.30
N VAL A 36 -5.91 6.92 30.13
CA VAL A 36 -7.24 7.35 29.67
C VAL A 36 -7.14 8.55 28.72
N GLY A 37 -6.26 9.52 29.00
CA GLY A 37 -6.05 10.66 28.12
C GLY A 37 -5.54 10.28 26.73
N LEU A 38 -4.64 9.29 26.64
CA LEU A 38 -4.14 8.78 25.36
C LEU A 38 -5.24 8.02 24.60
N ALA A 39 -6.02 7.20 25.30
CA ALA A 39 -7.15 6.48 24.71
C ALA A 39 -8.21 7.45 24.18
N LEU A 40 -8.48 8.55 24.90
CA LEU A 40 -9.39 9.61 24.45
C LEU A 40 -8.86 10.34 23.22
N LEU A 41 -7.56 10.67 23.17
CA LEU A 41 -6.94 11.31 22.00
C LEU A 41 -6.96 10.37 20.78
N ALA A 42 -6.56 9.11 20.95
CA ALA A 42 -6.63 8.11 19.89
C ALA A 42 -8.09 7.87 19.43
N GLY A 43 -9.03 7.86 20.37
CA GLY A 43 -10.47 7.78 20.12
C GLY A 43 -10.99 8.95 19.31
N ALA A 44 -10.60 10.18 19.66
CA ALA A 44 -10.98 11.39 18.92
C ALA A 44 -10.44 11.38 17.49
N VAL A 45 -9.18 10.97 17.29
CA VAL A 45 -8.58 10.82 15.96
C VAL A 45 -9.33 9.77 15.15
N ALA A 46 -9.53 8.58 15.71
CA ALA A 46 -10.25 7.49 15.04
C ALA A 46 -11.69 7.90 14.67
N ALA A 47 -12.43 8.50 15.60
CA ALA A 47 -13.79 8.97 15.36
C ALA A 47 -13.81 10.00 14.22
N THR A 48 -12.91 10.98 14.25
CA THR A 48 -12.83 12.04 13.25
C THR A 48 -12.63 11.48 11.84
N VAL A 49 -11.76 10.48 11.69
CA VAL A 49 -11.41 9.89 10.39
C VAL A 49 -12.52 9.01 9.84
N VAL A 50 -13.34 8.44 10.72
CA VAL A 50 -14.48 7.59 10.36
C VAL A 50 -15.72 8.43 9.96
N ILE A 51 -15.79 9.71 10.35
CA ILE A 51 -16.93 10.60 10.05
C ILE A 51 -17.37 10.56 8.57
N PRO A 52 -16.49 10.73 7.56
CA PRO A 52 -16.93 10.74 6.17
C PRO A 52 -17.54 9.38 5.75
N VAL A 53 -16.99 8.28 6.25
CA VAL A 53 -17.50 6.95 5.89
C VAL A 53 -18.84 6.67 6.55
N VAL A 54 -19.03 7.11 7.79
CA VAL A 54 -20.33 7.04 8.46
C VAL A 54 -21.33 7.97 7.78
N TRP A 55 -20.92 9.18 7.41
CA TRP A 55 -21.79 10.18 6.80
C TRP A 55 -22.34 9.72 5.46
N ILE A 56 -21.51 9.15 4.58
CA ILE A 56 -22.03 8.60 3.31
C ILE A 56 -22.99 7.43 3.54
N GLY A 57 -22.75 6.61 4.59
CA GLY A 57 -23.67 5.57 5.01
C GLY A 57 -25.01 6.13 5.48
N VAL A 58 -25.01 7.20 6.29
CA VAL A 58 -26.22 7.89 6.74
C VAL A 58 -27.00 8.46 5.55
N VAL A 59 -26.33 9.15 4.64
CA VAL A 59 -26.96 9.72 3.43
C VAL A 59 -27.56 8.60 2.58
N ALA A 60 -26.82 7.51 2.36
CA ALA A 60 -27.33 6.36 1.61
C ALA A 60 -28.56 5.73 2.29
N LEU A 61 -28.51 5.49 3.60
CA LEU A 61 -29.62 4.88 4.33
C LEU A 61 -30.84 5.80 4.49
N SER A 62 -30.69 7.11 4.24
CA SER A 62 -31.79 8.07 4.23
C SER A 62 -32.59 8.09 2.91
N VAL A 63 -32.14 7.36 1.88
CA VAL A 63 -32.85 7.25 0.60
C VAL A 63 -34.08 6.35 0.78
N ASP A 64 -35.24 6.80 0.29
CA ASP A 64 -36.49 6.03 0.35
C ASP A 64 -36.33 4.63 -0.26
N LEU A 65 -36.94 3.61 0.37
CA LEU A 65 -36.78 2.22 -0.03
C LEU A 65 -37.18 1.98 -1.49
N ASP A 66 -38.30 2.55 -1.94
CA ASP A 66 -38.76 2.44 -3.34
C ASP A 66 -37.75 3.05 -4.32
N ARG A 67 -37.15 4.18 -3.94
CA ARG A 67 -36.11 4.85 -4.71
C ARG A 67 -34.84 4.00 -4.74
N ALA A 68 -34.41 3.46 -3.60
CA ALA A 68 -33.24 2.59 -3.50
C ALA A 68 -33.40 1.32 -4.35
N VAL A 69 -34.56 0.66 -4.30
CA VAL A 69 -34.86 -0.53 -5.13
C VAL A 69 -34.84 -0.17 -6.61
N SER A 70 -35.43 0.96 -7.00
CA SER A 70 -35.43 1.42 -8.41
C SER A 70 -34.02 1.70 -8.94
N ILE A 71 -33.12 2.17 -8.06
CA ILE A 71 -31.72 2.46 -8.36
C ILE A 71 -30.93 1.16 -8.56
N VAL A 72 -31.09 0.19 -7.66
CA VAL A 72 -30.39 -1.10 -7.71
C VAL A 72 -30.81 -1.93 -8.92
N LEU A 73 -32.09 -1.92 -9.28
CA LEU A 73 -32.63 -2.70 -10.41
C LEU A 73 -32.42 -2.03 -11.78
N ARG A 74 -31.81 -0.85 -11.82
CA ARG A 74 -31.57 -0.13 -13.08
C ARG A 74 -30.51 -0.86 -13.90
N ARG A 75 -30.77 -1.11 -15.19
CA ARG A 75 -29.80 -1.79 -16.08
C ARG A 75 -28.41 -1.14 -16.05
N GLY A 76 -28.36 0.19 -16.02
CA GLY A 76 -27.09 0.93 -15.92
C GLY A 76 -26.29 0.66 -14.64
N MET A 77 -26.92 0.24 -13.54
CA MET A 77 -26.22 -0.15 -12.31
C MET A 77 -25.49 -1.49 -12.49
N LEU A 78 -26.13 -2.46 -13.13
CA LEU A 78 -25.53 -3.77 -13.41
C LEU A 78 -24.32 -3.65 -14.33
N ASP A 79 -24.39 -2.83 -15.38
CA ASP A 79 -23.27 -2.60 -16.28
C ASP A 79 -22.07 -2.01 -15.53
N VAL A 80 -22.33 -1.06 -14.63
CA VAL A 80 -21.30 -0.41 -13.81
C VAL A 80 -20.67 -1.38 -12.83
N LEU A 81 -21.50 -2.20 -12.17
CA LEU A 81 -21.04 -3.26 -11.28
C LEU A 81 -20.15 -4.27 -12.00
N LEU A 82 -20.62 -4.79 -13.14
CA LEU A 82 -19.87 -5.76 -13.93
C LEU A 82 -18.55 -5.16 -14.43
N ASN A 83 -18.58 -3.94 -14.97
CA ASN A 83 -17.36 -3.27 -15.42
C ASN A 83 -16.36 -3.09 -14.27
N THR A 84 -16.80 -2.64 -13.09
CA THR A 84 -15.90 -2.48 -11.94
C THR A 84 -15.32 -3.81 -11.48
N VAL A 85 -16.14 -4.86 -11.32
CA VAL A 85 -15.66 -6.18 -10.87
C VAL A 85 -14.71 -6.79 -11.87
N VAL A 86 -15.06 -6.79 -13.17
CA VAL A 86 -14.19 -7.33 -14.22
C VAL A 86 -12.90 -6.52 -14.30
N LEU A 87 -12.94 -5.19 -14.10
CA LEU A 87 -11.75 -4.35 -14.15
C LEU A 87 -10.78 -4.71 -13.02
N ILE A 88 -11.29 -4.81 -11.79
CA ILE A 88 -10.50 -5.18 -10.61
C ILE A 88 -9.88 -6.56 -10.80
N VAL A 89 -10.66 -7.56 -11.22
CA VAL A 89 -10.17 -8.93 -11.41
C VAL A 89 -9.14 -9.00 -12.54
N ALA A 90 -9.41 -8.37 -13.69
CA ALA A 90 -8.52 -8.39 -14.84
C ALA A 90 -7.18 -7.70 -14.54
N VAL A 91 -7.21 -6.48 -13.98
CA VAL A 91 -5.99 -5.73 -13.65
C VAL A 91 -5.20 -6.48 -12.59
N THR A 92 -5.83 -6.95 -11.51
CA THR A 92 -5.12 -7.68 -10.45
C THR A 92 -4.46 -8.95 -10.98
N THR A 93 -5.18 -9.72 -11.79
CA THR A 93 -4.67 -10.96 -12.38
C THR A 93 -3.48 -10.68 -13.30
N LEU A 94 -3.61 -9.72 -14.22
CA LEU A 94 -2.53 -9.36 -15.15
C LEU A 94 -1.33 -8.76 -14.42
N SER A 95 -1.56 -7.93 -13.40
CA SER A 95 -0.51 -7.39 -12.55
C SER A 95 0.29 -8.51 -11.87
N VAL A 96 -0.36 -9.54 -11.33
CA VAL A 96 0.32 -10.72 -10.77
C VAL A 96 1.10 -11.47 -11.85
N LEU A 97 0.49 -11.72 -13.01
CA LEU A 97 1.12 -12.44 -14.12
C LEU A 97 2.35 -11.72 -14.68
N ILE A 98 2.42 -10.40 -14.59
CA ILE A 98 3.58 -9.60 -15.02
C ILE A 98 4.60 -9.47 -13.88
N ALA A 99 4.15 -9.07 -12.70
CA ALA A 99 5.02 -8.70 -11.59
C ALA A 99 5.77 -9.89 -11.00
N VAL A 100 5.12 -11.05 -10.87
CA VAL A 100 5.74 -12.23 -10.27
C VAL A 100 6.94 -12.69 -11.10
N PRO A 101 6.81 -12.95 -12.42
CA PRO A 101 7.96 -13.29 -13.26
C PRO A 101 9.07 -12.23 -13.23
N LEU A 102 8.71 -10.93 -13.24
CA LEU A 102 9.71 -9.86 -13.13
C LEU A 102 10.47 -9.90 -11.81
N ALA A 103 9.79 -10.11 -10.68
CA ALA A 103 10.42 -10.19 -9.36
C ALA A 103 11.37 -11.39 -9.28
N PHE A 104 10.96 -12.53 -9.81
CA PHE A 104 11.82 -13.71 -9.94
C PHE A 104 13.03 -13.44 -10.84
N LEU A 105 12.82 -12.76 -11.97
CA LEU A 105 13.89 -12.40 -12.88
C LEU A 105 14.90 -11.47 -12.22
N THR A 106 14.48 -10.44 -11.49
CA THR A 106 15.40 -9.45 -10.92
C THR A 106 16.05 -9.88 -9.61
N VAL A 107 15.43 -10.77 -8.83
CA VAL A 107 15.96 -11.23 -7.54
C VAL A 107 16.71 -12.56 -7.65
N LEU A 108 16.11 -13.58 -8.27
CA LEU A 108 16.65 -14.95 -8.24
C LEU A 108 17.56 -15.29 -9.41
N THR A 109 17.67 -14.49 -10.47
CA THR A 109 18.56 -14.82 -11.61
C THR A 109 19.85 -14.02 -11.59
N ASP A 110 20.78 -14.25 -12.52
CA ASP A 110 22.01 -13.45 -12.73
C ASP A 110 21.85 -12.30 -13.75
N LEU A 111 20.63 -11.75 -13.90
CA LEU A 111 20.33 -10.60 -14.75
C LEU A 111 21.32 -9.43 -14.54
N PRO A 112 21.86 -8.79 -15.60
CA PRO A 112 22.75 -7.65 -15.43
C PRO A 112 21.98 -6.41 -14.95
N PHE A 113 22.67 -5.52 -14.22
CA PHE A 113 22.11 -4.27 -13.67
C PHE A 113 20.88 -4.44 -12.77
N LYS A 114 20.77 -5.55 -12.01
CA LYS A 114 19.59 -5.84 -11.16
C LYS A 114 19.12 -4.67 -10.31
N ARG A 115 20.06 -3.94 -9.69
CA ARG A 115 19.72 -2.78 -8.83
C ARG A 115 18.98 -1.71 -9.61
N PHE A 116 19.42 -1.42 -10.83
CA PHE A 116 18.73 -0.51 -11.73
C PHE A 116 17.32 -1.02 -12.05
N TRP A 117 17.17 -2.28 -12.49
CA TRP A 117 15.85 -2.83 -12.83
C TRP A 117 14.89 -2.91 -11.65
N MET A 118 15.39 -3.21 -10.45
CA MET A 118 14.58 -3.21 -9.23
C MET A 118 13.99 -1.84 -8.92
N VAL A 119 14.72 -0.75 -9.20
CA VAL A 119 14.21 0.61 -9.08
C VAL A 119 13.34 0.98 -10.29
N ALA A 120 13.83 0.75 -11.52
CA ALA A 120 13.16 1.17 -12.75
C ALA A 120 11.77 0.55 -12.92
N LEU A 121 11.60 -0.74 -12.58
CA LEU A 121 10.29 -1.41 -12.62
C LEU A 121 9.33 -0.97 -11.50
N SER A 122 9.82 -0.24 -10.49
CA SER A 122 8.97 0.36 -9.46
C SER A 122 8.54 1.79 -9.78
N LEU A 123 9.25 2.48 -10.69
CA LEU A 123 8.98 3.85 -11.08
C LEU A 123 7.58 4.12 -11.65
N PRO A 124 6.88 3.18 -12.33
CA PRO A 124 5.54 3.46 -12.83
C PRO A 124 4.58 3.97 -11.75
N LEU A 125 4.73 3.54 -10.48
CA LEU A 125 3.90 4.03 -9.36
C LEU A 125 3.96 5.55 -9.15
N VAL A 126 5.01 6.21 -9.62
CA VAL A 126 5.20 7.66 -9.46
C VAL A 126 4.36 8.44 -10.47
N VAL A 127 3.95 7.81 -11.58
CA VAL A 127 3.16 8.47 -12.63
C VAL A 127 1.70 8.54 -12.21
N PRO A 128 1.11 9.74 -12.08
CA PRO A 128 -0.30 9.86 -11.73
C PRO A 128 -1.24 9.20 -12.76
N SER A 129 -2.35 8.64 -12.31
CA SER A 129 -3.32 7.92 -13.15
C SER A 129 -3.90 8.78 -14.28
N PHE A 130 -4.21 10.05 -14.02
CA PHE A 130 -4.65 10.98 -15.06
C PHE A 130 -3.56 11.22 -16.12
N VAL A 131 -2.32 11.44 -15.67
CA VAL A 131 -1.19 11.72 -16.56
C VAL A 131 -0.93 10.52 -17.46
N SER A 132 -0.92 9.30 -16.90
CA SER A 132 -0.75 8.09 -17.70
C SER A 132 -1.87 7.93 -18.73
N ALA A 133 -3.14 8.05 -18.33
CA ALA A 133 -4.27 7.91 -19.26
C ALA A 133 -4.22 8.94 -20.40
N PHE A 134 -3.97 10.22 -20.10
CA PHE A 134 -3.84 11.26 -21.13
C PHE A 134 -2.67 10.99 -22.08
N SER A 135 -1.53 10.57 -21.54
CA SER A 135 -0.34 10.26 -22.32
C SER A 135 -0.62 9.15 -23.33
N PHE A 136 -1.28 8.08 -22.87
CA PHE A 136 -1.65 6.96 -23.70
C PHE A 136 -2.70 7.34 -24.76
N VAL A 137 -3.72 8.11 -24.42
CA VAL A 137 -4.70 8.63 -25.40
C VAL A 137 -4.03 9.51 -26.45
N SER A 138 -3.07 10.34 -26.06
CA SER A 138 -2.37 11.24 -27.00
C SER A 138 -1.43 10.51 -27.96
N VAL A 139 -0.96 9.31 -27.59
CA VAL A 139 -0.11 8.48 -28.46
C VAL A 139 -0.93 7.49 -29.27
N TRP A 140 -1.84 6.73 -28.64
CA TRP A 140 -2.60 5.61 -29.23
C TRP A 140 -4.04 5.93 -29.60
N GLY A 141 -4.56 7.10 -29.24
CA GLY A 141 -5.91 7.49 -29.63
C GLY A 141 -6.08 7.56 -31.15
N PRO A 142 -7.32 7.63 -31.66
CA PRO A 142 -7.60 7.70 -33.09
C PRO A 142 -6.94 8.88 -33.82
N GLN A 143 -6.63 9.96 -33.10
CA GLN A 143 -5.88 11.13 -33.60
C GLN A 143 -4.50 11.25 -32.93
N GLY A 144 -4.02 10.16 -32.34
CA GLY A 144 -2.77 10.10 -31.62
C GLY A 144 -1.56 10.10 -32.55
N ARG A 145 -0.39 10.40 -31.99
CA ARG A 145 0.86 10.47 -32.76
C ARG A 145 1.21 9.16 -33.46
N LEU A 146 0.96 8.02 -32.81
CA LEU A 146 1.29 6.72 -33.40
C LEU A 146 0.43 6.48 -34.65
N GLN A 147 -0.85 6.86 -34.61
CA GLN A 147 -1.73 6.80 -35.78
C GLN A 147 -1.18 7.67 -36.93
N SER A 148 -0.74 8.89 -36.64
CA SER A 148 -0.20 9.79 -37.68
C SER A 148 1.07 9.27 -38.35
N VAL A 149 1.91 8.51 -37.63
CA VAL A 149 3.15 7.91 -38.15
C VAL A 149 2.89 6.63 -38.93
N LEU A 150 1.87 5.85 -38.53
CA LEU A 150 1.57 4.55 -39.15
C LEU A 150 0.57 4.65 -40.31
N ALA A 151 -0.26 5.70 -40.37
CA ALA A 151 -1.20 5.90 -41.47
C ALA A 151 -0.52 5.91 -42.87
N PRO A 152 0.65 6.55 -43.07
CA PRO A 152 1.40 6.46 -44.33
C PRO A 152 1.90 5.05 -44.67
N LEU A 153 1.99 4.15 -43.68
CA LEU A 153 2.41 2.75 -43.85
C LEU A 153 1.23 1.81 -44.14
N GLY A 154 0.02 2.34 -44.36
CA GLY A 154 -1.19 1.57 -44.65
C GLY A 154 -1.92 1.04 -43.40
N VAL A 155 -1.66 1.61 -42.22
CA VAL A 155 -2.39 1.26 -40.99
C VAL A 155 -3.59 2.22 -40.83
N ASP A 156 -4.77 1.75 -41.20
CA ASP A 156 -6.00 2.57 -41.21
C ASP A 156 -6.48 2.95 -39.81
N SER A 157 -6.37 2.05 -38.84
CA SER A 157 -6.78 2.32 -37.45
C SER A 157 -6.02 1.46 -36.44
N LEU A 158 -5.53 2.08 -35.37
CA LEU A 158 -5.03 1.39 -34.19
C LEU A 158 -6.18 0.76 -33.37
N PRO A 159 -5.88 -0.26 -32.53
CA PRO A 159 -6.83 -0.81 -31.58
C PRO A 159 -7.42 0.27 -30.67
N GLU A 160 -8.71 0.16 -30.37
CA GLU A 160 -9.41 1.16 -29.54
C GLU A 160 -8.84 1.19 -28.12
N ILE A 161 -8.37 2.38 -27.71
CA ILE A 161 -7.84 2.61 -26.35
C ILE A 161 -8.93 2.98 -25.34
N TYR A 162 -10.10 3.41 -25.80
CA TYR A 162 -11.21 3.73 -24.93
C TYR A 162 -11.89 2.45 -24.42
N GLY A 163 -12.60 2.58 -23.30
CA GLY A 163 -13.32 1.49 -22.68
C GLY A 163 -12.43 0.48 -21.95
N MET A 164 -12.91 -0.75 -21.87
CA MET A 164 -12.37 -1.78 -20.97
C MET A 164 -10.93 -2.18 -21.30
N PRO A 165 -10.57 -2.53 -22.56
CA PRO A 165 -9.24 -3.04 -22.86
C PRO A 165 -8.13 -2.04 -22.55
N GLY A 166 -8.31 -0.78 -22.94
CA GLY A 166 -7.33 0.26 -22.64
C GLY A 166 -7.25 0.60 -21.15
N THR A 167 -8.38 0.58 -20.43
CA THR A 167 -8.37 0.80 -18.97
C THR A 167 -7.63 -0.31 -18.25
N VAL A 168 -7.89 -1.58 -18.61
CA VAL A 168 -7.16 -2.74 -18.07
C VAL A 168 -5.66 -2.62 -18.38
N PHE A 169 -5.31 -2.28 -19.62
CA PHE A 169 -3.92 -2.15 -20.05
C PHE A 169 -3.17 -1.05 -19.27
N VAL A 170 -3.70 0.17 -19.21
CA VAL A 170 -3.07 1.29 -18.50
C VAL A 170 -2.98 0.97 -17.01
N LEU A 171 -4.08 0.58 -16.35
CA LEU A 171 -4.03 0.28 -14.92
C LEU A 171 -3.10 -0.89 -14.59
N THR A 172 -3.03 -1.92 -15.42
CA THR A 172 -2.07 -3.02 -15.21
C THR A 172 -0.63 -2.52 -15.27
N LEU A 173 -0.30 -1.69 -16.27
CA LEU A 173 1.04 -1.15 -16.49
C LEU A 173 1.52 -0.27 -15.32
N TYR A 174 0.60 0.42 -14.64
CA TYR A 174 0.93 1.31 -13.52
C TYR A 174 0.72 0.69 -12.13
N ASN A 175 -0.12 -0.35 -12.00
CA ASN A 175 -0.42 -1.00 -10.71
C ASN A 175 0.30 -2.33 -10.49
N TYR A 176 0.89 -2.97 -11.52
CA TYR A 176 1.74 -4.16 -11.30
C TYR A 176 2.88 -3.95 -10.28
N PRO A 177 3.47 -2.74 -10.11
CA PRO A 177 4.58 -2.60 -9.19
C PRO A 177 4.22 -2.85 -7.73
N PHE A 178 2.95 -2.72 -7.31
CA PHE A 178 2.52 -3.09 -5.96
C PHE A 178 2.78 -4.59 -5.68
N VAL A 179 2.44 -5.45 -6.64
CA VAL A 179 2.76 -6.88 -6.59
C VAL A 179 4.26 -7.11 -6.70
N TYR A 180 4.96 -6.36 -7.55
CA TYR A 180 6.40 -6.52 -7.77
C TYR A 180 7.19 -6.25 -6.48
N LEU A 181 6.93 -5.12 -5.81
CA LEU A 181 7.64 -4.70 -4.60
C LEU A 181 7.42 -5.67 -3.43
N THR A 182 6.18 -6.10 -3.23
CA THR A 182 5.83 -7.08 -2.19
C THR A 182 6.45 -8.44 -2.48
N THR A 183 6.41 -8.90 -3.73
CA THR A 183 7.03 -10.16 -4.16
C THR A 183 8.56 -10.13 -3.96
N ILE A 184 9.24 -9.02 -4.31
CA ILE A 184 10.68 -8.86 -4.06
C ILE A 184 11.00 -8.90 -2.57
N ALA A 185 10.20 -8.24 -1.73
CA ALA A 185 10.38 -8.28 -0.29
C ALA A 185 10.26 -9.72 0.24
N GLY A 186 9.25 -10.47 -0.20
CA GLY A 186 9.08 -11.89 0.14
C GLY A 186 10.24 -12.76 -0.33
N LEU A 187 10.69 -12.59 -1.57
CA LEU A 187 11.82 -13.34 -2.13
C LEU A 187 13.14 -13.08 -1.40
N ARG A 188 13.38 -11.84 -0.96
CA ARG A 188 14.59 -11.48 -0.22
C ARG A 188 14.56 -11.93 1.25
N ALA A 189 13.37 -12.16 1.80
CA ALA A 189 13.19 -12.68 3.15
C ALA A 189 13.35 -14.22 3.22
N LEU A 190 13.40 -14.90 2.07
CA LEU A 190 13.47 -16.35 2.00
C LEU A 190 14.85 -16.87 2.45
N ASP A 191 14.84 -17.78 3.42
CA ASP A 191 16.06 -18.45 3.90
C ASP A 191 16.54 -19.46 2.86
N LYS A 192 17.79 -19.29 2.41
CA LYS A 192 18.40 -20.16 1.41
C LYS A 192 18.55 -21.60 1.91
N THR A 193 18.57 -21.83 3.21
CA THR A 193 18.71 -23.18 3.81
C THR A 193 17.66 -24.15 3.29
N TYR A 194 16.40 -23.71 3.08
CA TYR A 194 15.35 -24.55 2.50
C TYR A 194 15.64 -24.95 1.06
N VAL A 195 16.23 -24.03 0.29
CA VAL A 195 16.60 -24.26 -1.11
C VAL A 195 17.81 -25.19 -1.20
N ASP A 196 18.83 -24.96 -0.36
CA ASP A 196 20.04 -25.79 -0.34
C ASP A 196 19.71 -27.22 0.13
N ALA A 197 18.86 -27.38 1.15
CA ALA A 197 18.39 -28.70 1.61
C ALA A 197 17.66 -29.48 0.51
N ALA A 198 16.76 -28.83 -0.24
CA ALA A 198 16.08 -29.47 -1.36
C ALA A 198 17.03 -29.84 -2.50
N ARG A 199 18.04 -29.00 -2.77
CA ARG A 199 19.07 -29.28 -3.77
C ARG A 199 19.99 -30.44 -3.35
N SER A 200 20.25 -30.62 -2.06
CA SER A 200 20.95 -31.80 -1.52
C SER A 200 20.18 -33.10 -1.69
N LEU A 201 18.85 -33.03 -1.78
CA LEU A 201 17.97 -34.14 -2.16
C LEU A 201 17.80 -34.29 -3.68
N GLU A 202 18.77 -33.78 -4.46
CA GLU A 202 18.79 -33.81 -5.93
C GLU A 202 17.55 -33.20 -6.62
N THR A 203 16.79 -32.37 -5.91
CA THR A 203 15.58 -31.76 -6.46
C THR A 203 15.93 -30.73 -7.55
N GLY A 204 15.25 -30.82 -8.70
CA GLY A 204 15.48 -29.92 -9.83
C GLY A 204 15.05 -28.47 -9.55
N VAL A 205 15.62 -27.49 -10.27
CA VAL A 205 15.33 -26.04 -10.08
C VAL A 205 13.84 -25.72 -10.23
N ARG A 206 13.17 -26.34 -11.22
CA ARG A 206 11.73 -26.17 -11.43
C ARG A 206 10.91 -26.66 -10.24
N GLU A 207 11.31 -27.79 -9.67
CA GLU A 207 10.58 -28.40 -8.56
C GLU A 207 10.80 -27.65 -7.25
N VAL A 208 12.03 -27.21 -6.97
CA VAL A 208 12.33 -26.26 -5.88
C VAL A 208 11.50 -24.98 -6.03
N PHE A 209 11.43 -24.41 -7.24
CA PHE A 209 10.65 -23.22 -7.50
C PHE A 209 9.16 -23.41 -7.19
N VAL A 210 8.53 -24.47 -7.73
CA VAL A 210 7.09 -24.70 -7.59
C VAL A 210 6.70 -25.17 -6.18
N ARG A 211 7.51 -26.01 -5.55
CA ARG A 211 7.16 -26.64 -4.26
C ARG A 211 7.63 -25.88 -3.03
N ILE A 212 8.65 -25.04 -3.15
CA ILE A 212 9.26 -24.35 -2.01
C ILE A 212 9.11 -22.84 -2.19
N VAL A 213 9.70 -22.28 -3.24
CA VAL A 213 9.82 -20.83 -3.38
C VAL A 213 8.46 -20.17 -3.61
N LEU A 214 7.67 -20.68 -4.55
CA LEU A 214 6.38 -20.07 -4.90
C LEU A 214 5.37 -20.12 -3.74
N PRO A 215 5.19 -21.24 -3.00
CA PRO A 215 4.34 -21.28 -1.82
C PRO A 215 4.79 -20.32 -0.71
N MET A 216 6.10 -20.22 -0.45
CA MET A 216 6.63 -19.31 0.58
C MET A 216 6.42 -17.83 0.24
N VAL A 217 6.42 -17.48 -1.05
CA VAL A 217 6.26 -16.09 -1.53
C VAL A 217 4.78 -15.75 -1.77
N LYS A 218 3.89 -16.75 -1.87
CA LYS A 218 2.45 -16.56 -2.09
C LYS A 218 1.79 -15.54 -1.15
N PRO A 219 2.08 -15.48 0.17
CA PRO A 219 1.50 -14.45 1.05
C PRO A 219 1.93 -13.03 0.66
N ALA A 220 3.17 -12.86 0.20
CA ALA A 220 3.68 -11.58 -0.26
C ALA A 220 3.03 -11.16 -1.60
N VAL A 221 2.85 -12.11 -2.54
CA VAL A 221 2.10 -11.88 -3.78
C VAL A 221 0.66 -11.49 -3.49
N ALA A 222 0.00 -12.19 -2.55
CA ALA A 222 -1.38 -11.91 -2.15
C ALA A 222 -1.53 -10.51 -1.55
N ALA A 223 -0.59 -10.07 -0.70
CA ALA A 223 -0.58 -8.72 -0.16
C ALA A 223 -0.46 -7.66 -1.27
N GLY A 224 0.41 -7.88 -2.26
CA GLY A 224 0.52 -7.01 -3.42
C GLY A 224 -0.72 -7.01 -4.30
N ALA A 225 -1.34 -8.16 -4.50
CA ALA A 225 -2.57 -8.31 -5.28
C ALA A 225 -3.75 -7.60 -4.61
N LEU A 226 -3.84 -7.66 -3.27
CA LEU A 226 -4.82 -6.88 -2.51
C LEU A 226 -4.63 -5.37 -2.74
N LEU A 227 -3.39 -4.88 -2.64
CA LEU A 227 -3.11 -3.45 -2.89
C LEU A 227 -3.49 -3.05 -4.31
N THR A 228 -3.12 -3.85 -5.32
CA THR A 228 -3.54 -3.62 -6.71
C THR A 228 -5.06 -3.59 -6.86
N ALA A 229 -5.78 -4.53 -6.23
CA ALA A 229 -7.23 -4.60 -6.31
C ALA A 229 -7.91 -3.36 -5.69
N LEU A 230 -7.44 -2.92 -4.52
CA LEU A 230 -7.96 -1.73 -3.84
C LEU A 230 -7.67 -0.45 -4.63
N GLU A 231 -6.45 -0.31 -5.15
CA GLU A 231 -6.06 0.83 -5.99
C GLU A 231 -6.88 0.87 -7.29
N THR A 232 -7.08 -0.27 -7.95
CA THR A 232 -7.92 -0.35 -9.15
C THR A 232 -9.40 -0.07 -8.85
N ALA A 233 -9.92 -0.54 -7.72
CA ALA A 233 -11.29 -0.23 -7.29
C ALA A 233 -11.50 1.26 -7.02
N GLY A 234 -10.45 1.93 -6.53
CA GLY A 234 -10.46 3.35 -6.20
C GLY A 234 -10.06 4.29 -7.34
N ASP A 235 -9.53 3.78 -8.45
CA ASP A 235 -9.04 4.64 -9.54
C ASP A 235 -10.19 5.36 -10.24
N PHE A 236 -10.12 6.68 -10.25
CA PHE A 236 -11.02 7.55 -10.99
C PHE A 236 -10.40 8.04 -12.30
N GLY A 237 -9.09 8.30 -12.32
CA GLY A 237 -8.43 9.01 -13.39
C GLY A 237 -8.43 8.26 -14.72
N VAL A 238 -8.00 7.00 -14.72
CA VAL A 238 -7.94 6.20 -15.95
C VAL A 238 -9.35 5.92 -16.50
N PRO A 239 -10.33 5.41 -15.72
CA PRO A 239 -11.65 5.15 -16.25
C PRO A 239 -12.39 6.41 -16.71
N ALA A 240 -12.16 7.57 -16.08
CA ALA A 240 -12.74 8.83 -16.51
C ALA A 240 -12.23 9.25 -17.89
N ILE A 241 -10.92 9.23 -18.12
CA ILE A 241 -10.30 9.61 -19.40
C ILE A 241 -10.61 8.61 -20.50
N LEU A 242 -10.52 7.31 -20.20
CA LEU A 242 -10.82 6.24 -21.15
C LEU A 242 -12.31 5.94 -21.30
N ARG A 243 -13.18 6.69 -20.60
CA ARG A 243 -14.64 6.65 -20.71
C ARG A 243 -15.28 5.30 -20.35
N LEU A 244 -14.63 4.50 -19.50
CA LEU A 244 -15.20 3.26 -18.97
C LEU A 244 -16.21 3.58 -17.86
N SER A 245 -17.41 2.99 -17.93
CA SER A 245 -18.46 3.15 -16.91
C SER A 245 -18.20 2.23 -15.70
N VAL A 246 -17.42 2.74 -14.73
CA VAL A 246 -17.19 2.11 -13.41
C VAL A 246 -17.73 2.99 -12.28
N PHE A 247 -17.86 2.44 -11.07
CA PHE A 247 -18.41 3.17 -9.92
C PHE A 247 -17.74 4.52 -9.67
N THR A 248 -16.40 4.59 -9.61
CA THR A 248 -15.67 5.84 -9.34
C THR A 248 -16.06 6.97 -10.30
N ARG A 249 -16.13 6.67 -11.60
CA ARG A 249 -16.55 7.62 -12.63
C ARG A 249 -18.03 7.97 -12.52
N GLN A 250 -18.90 6.99 -12.32
CA GLN A 250 -20.34 7.25 -12.28
C GLN A 250 -20.77 8.00 -11.04
N ILE A 251 -20.15 7.76 -9.89
CA ILE A 251 -20.34 8.56 -8.68
C ILE A 251 -20.09 10.04 -8.98
N TYR A 252 -18.99 10.35 -9.65
CA TYR A 252 -18.65 11.73 -10.04
C TYR A 252 -19.67 12.32 -11.02
N LEU A 253 -20.05 11.59 -12.07
CA LEU A 253 -20.98 12.09 -13.09
C LEU A 253 -22.37 12.36 -12.50
N GLU A 254 -22.89 11.43 -11.72
CA GLU A 254 -24.24 11.52 -11.15
C GLU A 254 -24.32 12.60 -10.06
N TYR A 255 -23.25 12.79 -9.28
CA TYR A 255 -23.15 13.93 -8.38
C TYR A 255 -23.23 15.26 -9.13
N ASN A 256 -22.44 15.42 -10.20
CA ASN A 256 -22.47 16.64 -11.01
C ASN A 256 -23.79 16.84 -11.77
N ALA A 257 -24.52 15.76 -12.04
CA ALA A 257 -25.88 15.79 -12.58
C ALA A 257 -26.96 16.11 -11.53
N LEU A 258 -26.57 16.48 -10.30
CA LEU A 258 -27.45 16.75 -9.15
C LEU A 258 -28.27 15.53 -8.69
N ALA A 259 -27.92 14.33 -9.13
CA ALA A 259 -28.52 13.06 -8.72
C ALA A 259 -27.88 12.56 -7.41
N HIS A 260 -27.99 13.37 -6.37
CA HIS A 260 -27.26 13.23 -5.12
C HIS A 260 -27.48 11.87 -4.44
N ASP A 261 -28.74 11.45 -4.35
CA ASP A 261 -29.14 10.16 -3.76
C ASP A 261 -28.54 8.96 -4.53
N TYR A 262 -28.48 9.07 -5.86
CA TYR A 262 -27.92 8.02 -6.71
C TYR A 262 -26.41 7.94 -6.56
N ALA A 263 -25.70 9.07 -6.49
CA ALA A 263 -24.27 9.10 -6.20
C ALA A 263 -23.92 8.52 -4.82
N ALA A 264 -24.77 8.76 -3.81
CA ALA A 264 -24.61 8.17 -2.47
C ALA A 264 -24.82 6.65 -2.48
N MET A 265 -25.84 6.16 -3.20
CA MET A 265 -26.06 4.72 -3.42
C MET A 265 -24.86 4.06 -4.10
N LEU A 266 -24.38 4.63 -5.22
CA LEU A 266 -23.21 4.11 -5.92
C LEU A 266 -21.97 4.07 -5.02
N SER A 267 -21.80 5.07 -4.16
CA SER A 267 -20.71 5.12 -3.17
C SER A 267 -20.81 3.99 -2.15
N LEU A 268 -22.01 3.71 -1.62
CA LEU A 268 -22.24 2.59 -0.70
C LEU A 268 -21.91 1.24 -1.34
N HIS A 269 -22.28 1.04 -2.61
CA HIS A 269 -21.96 -0.19 -3.34
C HIS A 269 -20.46 -0.35 -3.55
N LEU A 270 -19.75 0.75 -3.88
CA LEU A 270 -18.30 0.72 -4.02
C LEU A 270 -17.60 0.41 -2.68
N VAL A 271 -18.08 0.98 -1.57
CA VAL A 271 -17.61 0.62 -0.21
C VAL A 271 -17.89 -0.85 0.11
N ALA A 272 -19.04 -1.39 -0.28
CA ALA A 272 -19.33 -2.81 -0.11
C ALA A 272 -18.35 -3.70 -0.90
N ILE A 273 -18.00 -3.31 -2.13
CA ILE A 273 -17.00 -4.02 -2.95
C ILE A 273 -15.62 -3.99 -2.29
N THR A 274 -15.17 -2.83 -1.80
CA THR A 274 -13.86 -2.77 -1.13
C THR A 274 -13.85 -3.55 0.18
N LEU A 275 -14.96 -3.55 0.93
CA LEU A 275 -15.11 -4.40 2.11
C LEU A 275 -15.04 -5.89 1.75
N VAL A 276 -15.71 -6.32 0.68
CA VAL A 276 -15.62 -7.72 0.20
C VAL A 276 -14.18 -8.08 -0.16
N ILE A 277 -13.45 -7.20 -0.85
CA ILE A 277 -12.02 -7.41 -1.18
C ILE A 277 -11.19 -7.62 0.09
N LEU A 278 -11.40 -6.79 1.12
CA LEU A 278 -10.70 -6.89 2.40
C LEU A 278 -11.10 -8.15 3.18
N LEU A 279 -12.38 -8.52 3.18
CA LEU A 279 -12.87 -9.73 3.84
C LEU A 279 -12.26 -10.97 3.19
N VAL A 280 -12.25 -11.05 1.85
CA VAL A 280 -11.62 -12.15 1.12
C VAL A 280 -10.13 -12.26 1.47
N GLU A 281 -9.39 -11.15 1.56
CA GLU A 281 -7.99 -11.21 1.99
C GLU A 281 -7.83 -11.71 3.42
N SER A 282 -8.66 -11.22 4.34
CA SER A 282 -8.57 -11.62 5.76
C SER A 282 -8.77 -13.13 5.97
N GLN A 283 -9.59 -13.78 5.12
CA GLN A 283 -9.85 -15.22 5.17
C GLN A 283 -8.73 -16.04 4.48
N VAL A 284 -8.12 -15.48 3.44
CA VAL A 284 -7.05 -16.16 2.67
C VAL A 284 -5.70 -16.02 3.38
N ARG A 285 -5.54 -15.05 4.27
CA ARG A 285 -4.31 -14.82 5.03
C ARG A 285 -4.08 -15.96 6.02
N SER A 286 -3.26 -16.93 5.61
CA SER A 286 -2.79 -17.99 6.50
C SER A 286 -2.04 -17.39 7.68
N HIS A 287 -2.49 -17.69 8.90
CA HIS A 287 -1.82 -17.37 10.17
C HIS A 287 -0.46 -18.09 10.36
N GLU A 288 0.12 -18.58 9.28
CA GLU A 288 1.48 -19.09 9.27
C GLU A 288 2.41 -17.91 9.52
N ARG A 289 2.76 -17.75 10.79
CA ARG A 289 3.89 -16.94 11.23
C ARG A 289 5.06 -17.41 10.39
N LEU A 290 5.45 -16.62 9.40
CA LEU A 290 6.73 -16.74 8.73
C LEU A 290 7.78 -16.63 9.83
N HIS A 291 8.17 -17.77 10.39
CA HIS A 291 9.31 -17.89 11.27
C HIS A 291 10.51 -17.62 10.37
N GLY A 292 10.84 -16.34 10.21
CA GLY A 292 12.14 -15.93 9.73
C GLY A 292 13.14 -16.35 10.79
N SER A 293 13.64 -17.59 10.67
CA SER A 293 14.82 -18.03 11.40
C SER A 293 15.89 -16.96 11.26
N ALA A 294 16.52 -16.65 12.39
CA ALA A 294 17.57 -15.65 12.52
C ALA A 294 18.49 -15.68 11.29
N ARG A 295 18.70 -14.51 10.66
CA ARG A 295 19.58 -14.26 9.50
C ARG A 295 20.75 -15.25 9.43
N GLY A 296 20.54 -16.37 8.77
CA GLY A 296 21.61 -17.30 8.43
C GLY A 296 22.55 -16.58 7.46
N SER A 297 23.86 -16.69 7.67
CA SER A 297 24.91 -16.05 6.88
C SER A 297 25.03 -16.56 5.44
N SER A 298 24.01 -17.25 4.92
CA SER A 298 23.98 -17.80 3.57
C SER A 298 23.66 -16.70 2.55
N GLY A 299 24.63 -16.37 1.68
CA GLY A 299 24.44 -15.42 0.60
C GLY A 299 23.30 -15.80 -0.37
N PRO A 300 22.86 -14.88 -1.25
CA PRO A 300 21.63 -15.02 -2.04
C PRO A 300 21.63 -16.27 -2.95
N TYR A 301 20.48 -16.94 -3.05
CA TYR A 301 20.24 -17.98 -4.08
C TYR A 301 20.15 -17.32 -5.46
N THR A 302 20.97 -17.78 -6.41
CA THR A 302 20.99 -17.23 -7.78
C THR A 302 20.99 -18.33 -8.84
N ILE A 303 20.09 -18.21 -9.80
CA ILE A 303 19.92 -19.04 -10.98
C ILE A 303 20.72 -18.41 -12.12
N ARG A 304 21.63 -19.17 -12.73
CA ARG A 304 22.44 -18.69 -13.86
C ARG A 304 21.65 -18.83 -15.17
N LEU A 305 21.38 -17.72 -15.84
CA LEU A 305 20.72 -17.66 -17.16
C LEU A 305 21.69 -17.94 -18.31
N GLY A 306 22.99 -17.76 -18.09
CA GLY A 306 24.01 -17.90 -19.14
C GLY A 306 23.78 -16.88 -20.27
N ARG A 307 23.70 -17.34 -21.52
CA ARG A 307 23.51 -16.48 -22.69
C ARG A 307 22.12 -15.82 -22.74
N TRP A 308 21.13 -16.40 -22.07
CA TRP A 308 19.76 -15.89 -22.01
C TRP A 308 19.60 -14.62 -21.16
N ARG A 309 20.65 -14.22 -20.44
CA ARG A 309 20.64 -12.98 -19.65
C ARG A 309 20.42 -11.71 -20.48
N TRP A 310 20.80 -11.71 -21.75
CA TRP A 310 20.65 -10.54 -22.64
C TRP A 310 19.23 -10.44 -23.23
N PRO A 311 18.67 -11.50 -23.85
CA PRO A 311 17.25 -11.49 -24.24
C PRO A 311 16.31 -11.21 -23.06
N ALA A 312 16.64 -11.71 -21.86
CA ALA A 312 15.84 -11.48 -20.67
C ALA A 312 15.73 -9.98 -20.27
N LEU A 313 16.63 -9.11 -20.76
CA LEU A 313 16.51 -7.66 -20.55
C LEU A 313 15.42 -7.00 -21.38
N ILE A 314 14.98 -7.63 -22.47
CA ILE A 314 13.98 -7.04 -23.37
C ILE A 314 12.67 -6.81 -22.63
N VAL A 315 12.25 -7.76 -21.81
CA VAL A 315 10.98 -7.68 -21.06
C VAL A 315 10.96 -6.50 -20.08
N PRO A 316 11.90 -6.37 -19.12
CA PRO A 316 11.91 -5.23 -18.21
C PRO A 316 12.19 -3.92 -18.94
N ALA A 317 13.02 -3.92 -19.99
CA ALA A 317 13.26 -2.72 -20.80
C ALA A 317 11.98 -2.24 -21.50
N ALA A 318 11.22 -3.14 -22.12
CA ALA A 318 9.98 -2.81 -22.82
C ALA A 318 8.92 -2.26 -21.86
N ILE A 319 8.76 -2.87 -20.68
CA ILE A 319 7.80 -2.40 -19.68
C ILE A 319 8.18 -1.02 -19.15
N VAL A 320 9.45 -0.80 -18.79
CA VAL A 320 9.92 0.52 -18.33
C VAL A 320 9.80 1.56 -19.44
N ALA A 321 10.18 1.21 -20.68
CA ALA A 321 10.06 2.10 -21.82
C ALA A 321 8.61 2.54 -22.03
N LEU A 322 7.68 1.58 -22.03
CA LEU A 322 6.26 1.85 -22.22
C LEU A 322 5.67 2.67 -21.07
N ALA A 323 5.99 2.33 -19.82
CA ALA A 323 5.41 3.00 -18.64
C ALA A 323 5.99 4.40 -18.38
N ILE A 324 7.25 4.64 -18.75
CA ILE A 324 7.96 5.88 -18.39
C ILE A 324 8.19 6.79 -19.60
N LEU A 325 8.64 6.25 -20.73
CA LEU A 325 8.95 7.07 -21.90
C LEU A 325 7.69 7.62 -22.56
N VAL A 326 6.57 6.89 -22.51
CA VAL A 326 5.29 7.39 -23.06
C VAL A 326 4.82 8.63 -22.30
N PRO A 327 4.66 8.64 -20.95
CA PRO A 327 4.31 9.85 -20.22
C PRO A 327 5.34 10.96 -20.32
N ILE A 328 6.64 10.65 -20.20
CA ILE A 328 7.68 11.69 -20.29
C ILE A 328 7.69 12.31 -21.69
N GLY A 329 7.61 11.49 -22.74
CA GLY A 329 7.55 11.97 -24.12
C GLY A 329 6.30 12.81 -24.38
N PHE A 330 5.15 12.40 -23.84
CA PHE A 330 3.93 13.19 -23.88
C PHE A 330 4.12 14.55 -23.20
N LEU A 331 4.51 14.57 -21.92
CA LEU A 331 4.68 15.80 -21.15
C LEU A 331 5.72 16.74 -21.76
N PHE A 332 6.87 16.20 -22.18
CA PHE A 332 7.93 16.98 -22.80
C PHE A 332 7.47 17.60 -24.12
N SER A 333 6.74 16.85 -24.92
CA SER A 333 6.20 17.38 -26.16
C SER A 333 5.11 18.44 -25.94
N TRP A 334 4.29 18.27 -24.90
CA TRP A 334 3.29 19.26 -24.51
C TRP A 334 3.95 20.55 -24.01
N LEU A 335 5.08 20.42 -23.30
CA LEU A 335 5.90 21.55 -22.89
C LEU A 335 6.49 22.33 -24.08
N LEU A 336 6.87 21.64 -25.16
CA LEU A 336 7.51 22.25 -26.34
C LEU A 336 6.53 22.73 -27.41
N THR A 337 5.42 22.02 -27.61
CA THR A 337 4.48 22.21 -28.74
C THR A 337 3.06 22.51 -28.29
N GLY A 338 2.85 22.72 -26.98
CA GLY A 338 1.59 23.17 -26.43
C GLY A 338 1.11 24.42 -27.18
N PRO A 339 -0.16 24.48 -27.66
CA PRO A 339 -0.62 25.60 -28.47
C PRO A 339 -0.36 26.95 -27.80
N ASP A 340 0.02 27.98 -28.57
CA ASP A 340 0.18 29.36 -28.07
C ASP A 340 -1.09 29.89 -27.37
N ALA A 341 -2.25 29.30 -27.65
CA ALA A 341 -3.51 29.54 -26.94
C ALA A 341 -3.44 29.23 -25.43
N TYR A 342 -2.52 28.37 -24.99
CA TYR A 342 -2.26 28.10 -23.58
C TYR A 342 -1.21 29.04 -22.98
N ALA A 343 -0.36 29.70 -23.78
CA ALA A 343 0.69 30.59 -23.30
C ALA A 343 0.16 31.88 -22.61
N GLY A 344 -1.12 32.22 -22.81
CA GLY A 344 -1.80 33.32 -22.14
C GLY A 344 -2.29 32.97 -20.72
N SER A 345 -3.48 32.36 -20.61
CA SER A 345 -4.17 32.11 -19.33
C SER A 345 -3.89 30.73 -18.71
N PHE A 346 -3.14 29.86 -19.38
CA PHE A 346 -2.82 28.50 -18.93
C PHE A 346 -1.31 28.23 -18.99
N GLY A 347 -0.50 29.30 -19.00
CA GLY A 347 0.95 29.19 -18.92
C GLY A 347 1.36 28.50 -17.62
N PHE A 348 2.55 27.90 -17.59
CA PHE A 348 3.05 27.32 -16.35
C PHE A 348 3.20 28.42 -15.29
N GLU A 349 2.37 28.38 -14.26
CA GLU A 349 2.49 29.26 -13.10
C GLU A 349 3.15 28.51 -11.93
N PRO A 350 4.22 29.06 -11.33
CA PRO A 350 4.84 28.48 -10.13
C PRO A 350 3.85 28.29 -8.97
N SER A 351 2.77 29.07 -8.94
CA SER A 351 1.68 28.99 -7.97
C SER A 351 1.06 27.59 -7.92
N TYR A 352 0.90 26.90 -9.05
CA TYR A 352 0.31 25.56 -9.11
C TYR A 352 1.18 24.51 -8.40
N ALA A 353 2.49 24.58 -8.60
CA ALA A 353 3.44 23.71 -7.93
C ALA A 353 3.49 24.01 -6.43
N LEU A 354 3.55 25.29 -6.05
CA LEU A 354 3.58 25.72 -4.65
C LEU A 354 2.30 25.35 -3.90
N ASN A 355 1.12 25.48 -4.51
CA ASN A 355 -0.15 25.06 -3.92
C ASN A 355 -0.14 23.55 -3.62
N SER A 356 0.31 22.74 -4.59
CA SER A 356 0.38 21.27 -4.44
C SER A 356 1.37 20.85 -3.35
N VAL A 357 2.55 21.48 -3.30
CA VAL A 357 3.56 21.24 -2.26
C VAL A 357 3.04 21.68 -0.89
N THR A 358 2.38 22.84 -0.80
CA THR A 358 1.87 23.37 0.46
C THR A 358 0.78 22.48 1.05
N VAL A 359 -0.21 22.08 0.25
CA VAL A 359 -1.31 21.23 0.71
C VAL A 359 -0.80 19.84 1.11
N SER A 360 0.10 19.24 0.32
CA SER A 360 0.67 17.93 0.66
C SER A 360 1.57 17.97 1.91
N ALA A 361 2.38 19.02 2.09
CA ALA A 361 3.19 19.21 3.28
C ALA A 361 2.34 19.40 4.55
N LEU A 362 1.27 20.21 4.48
CA LEU A 362 0.33 20.38 5.58
C LEU A 362 -0.37 19.07 5.93
N ALA A 363 -0.88 18.34 4.95
CA ALA A 363 -1.53 17.04 5.17
C ALA A 363 -0.56 16.03 5.81
N ALA A 364 0.69 15.96 5.33
CA ALA A 364 1.71 15.08 5.88
C ALA A 364 2.04 15.42 7.35
N ALA A 365 2.21 16.72 7.66
CA ALA A 365 2.47 17.17 9.02
C ALA A 365 1.31 16.84 9.98
N VAL A 366 0.07 17.13 9.57
CA VAL A 366 -1.12 16.84 10.38
C VAL A 366 -1.30 15.33 10.56
N ALA A 367 -1.20 14.54 9.49
CA ALA A 367 -1.33 13.10 9.57
C ALA A 367 -0.26 12.47 10.48
N ALA A 368 0.99 12.93 10.40
CA ALA A 368 2.06 12.47 11.29
C ALA A 368 1.76 12.79 12.76
N CYS A 369 1.29 14.00 13.07
CA CYS A 369 0.91 14.39 14.42
C CYS A 369 -0.26 13.56 14.97
N LEU A 370 -1.31 13.35 14.16
CA LEU A 370 -2.48 12.57 14.57
C LEU A 370 -2.20 11.07 14.65
N ALA A 371 -1.21 10.56 13.91
CA ALA A 371 -0.79 9.17 13.97
C ALA A 371 -0.13 8.81 15.30
N LEU A 372 0.58 9.74 15.95
CA LEU A 372 1.32 9.49 17.19
C LEU A 372 0.48 8.87 18.31
N PRO A 373 -0.67 9.46 18.75
CA PRO A 373 -1.44 8.91 19.86
C PRO A 373 -1.98 7.50 19.55
N VAL A 374 -2.47 7.28 18.32
CA VAL A 374 -3.02 5.98 17.90
C VAL A 374 -1.90 4.93 17.82
N ALA A 375 -0.80 5.25 17.15
CA ALA A 375 0.33 4.35 16.98
C ALA A 375 1.02 4.01 18.30
N TYR A 376 1.17 4.98 19.20
CA TYR A 376 1.75 4.76 20.53
C TYR A 376 0.86 3.88 21.38
N LEU A 377 -0.46 4.14 21.43
CA LEU A 377 -1.42 3.29 22.14
C LEU A 377 -1.38 1.85 21.61
N ALA A 378 -1.42 1.67 20.29
CA ALA A 378 -1.41 0.36 19.65
C ALA A 378 -0.07 -0.40 19.74
N ALA A 379 1.03 0.31 19.97
CA ALA A 379 2.37 -0.30 20.13
C ALA A 379 2.69 -0.64 21.60
N ARG A 380 2.28 0.20 22.55
CA ARG A 380 2.71 0.11 23.96
C ARG A 380 1.64 -0.45 24.90
N HIS A 381 0.35 -0.29 24.58
CA HIS A 381 -0.74 -0.79 25.41
C HIS A 381 -1.70 -1.66 24.59
N PRO A 382 -1.25 -2.85 24.13
CA PRO A 382 -2.05 -3.73 23.30
C PRO A 382 -3.31 -4.20 24.06
N SER A 383 -4.47 -3.76 23.59
CA SER A 383 -5.77 -4.11 24.13
C SER A 383 -6.78 -4.26 22.98
N PRO A 384 -7.94 -4.91 23.21
CA PRO A 384 -9.00 -4.93 22.20
C PRO A 384 -9.42 -3.52 21.77
N LEU A 385 -9.47 -2.56 22.70
CA LEU A 385 -9.76 -1.16 22.43
C LEU A 385 -8.69 -0.53 21.52
N SER A 386 -7.41 -0.66 21.84
CA SER A 386 -6.33 -0.09 21.02
C SER A 386 -6.34 -0.68 19.60
N GLY A 387 -6.64 -1.98 19.47
CA GLY A 387 -6.79 -2.65 18.19
C GLY A 387 -7.97 -2.12 17.36
N VAL A 388 -9.12 -1.86 18.00
CA VAL A 388 -10.28 -1.25 17.33
C VAL A 388 -9.97 0.18 16.89
N LEU A 389 -9.36 1.00 17.76
CA LEU A 389 -8.99 2.38 17.45
C LEU A 389 -7.96 2.46 16.31
N GLU A 390 -6.97 1.57 16.32
CA GLU A 390 -6.02 1.44 15.22
C GLU A 390 -6.75 1.08 13.92
N ARG A 391 -7.51 -0.02 13.90
CA ARG A 391 -8.26 -0.48 12.72
C ARG A 391 -9.24 0.55 12.18
N ALA A 392 -9.87 1.34 13.06
CA ALA A 392 -10.76 2.42 12.67
C ALA A 392 -10.05 3.48 11.81
N THR A 393 -8.77 3.77 12.06
CA THR A 393 -8.02 4.69 11.20
C THR A 393 -7.86 4.14 9.78
N TYR A 394 -7.70 2.82 9.61
CA TYR A 394 -7.55 2.17 8.30
C TYR A 394 -8.79 2.23 7.40
N VAL A 395 -9.95 2.64 7.94
CA VAL A 395 -11.19 2.79 7.16
C VAL A 395 -11.01 3.78 6.01
N GLY A 396 -10.24 4.86 6.21
CA GLY A 396 -9.97 5.84 5.15
C GLY A 396 -9.16 5.28 3.97
N PHE A 397 -8.33 4.27 4.20
CA PHE A 397 -7.59 3.58 3.14
C PHE A 397 -8.45 2.55 2.40
N ALA A 398 -9.44 1.97 3.08
CA ALA A 398 -10.37 0.99 2.50
C ALA A 398 -11.42 1.63 1.57
N VAL A 399 -11.72 2.91 1.77
CA VAL A 399 -12.77 3.62 1.05
C VAL A 399 -12.16 4.44 -0.09
N PRO A 400 -12.65 4.31 -1.33
CA PRO A 400 -12.15 5.08 -2.46
C PRO A 400 -12.19 6.59 -2.25
N GLY A 401 -11.16 7.29 -2.72
CA GLY A 401 -11.02 8.73 -2.54
C GLY A 401 -12.19 9.55 -3.07
N VAL A 402 -12.85 9.10 -4.15
CA VAL A 402 -14.07 9.73 -4.68
C VAL A 402 -15.22 9.68 -3.66
N VAL A 403 -15.36 8.58 -2.91
CA VAL A 403 -16.40 8.42 -1.89
C VAL A 403 -16.11 9.32 -0.68
N ILE A 404 -14.85 9.36 -0.22
CA ILE A 404 -14.43 10.27 0.85
C ILE A 404 -14.67 11.73 0.45
N GLY A 405 -14.23 12.11 -0.76
CA GLY A 405 -14.43 13.46 -1.30
C GLY A 405 -15.89 13.84 -1.37
N LEU A 406 -16.73 12.98 -1.95
CA LEU A 406 -18.17 13.20 -2.05
C LEU A 406 -18.82 13.35 -0.68
N SER A 407 -18.48 12.48 0.27
CA SER A 407 -18.99 12.56 1.63
C SER A 407 -18.65 13.89 2.30
N LEU A 408 -17.40 14.34 2.16
CA LEU A 408 -16.95 15.60 2.73
C LEU A 408 -17.65 16.80 2.09
N VAL A 409 -17.90 16.74 0.78
CA VAL A 409 -18.66 17.78 0.08
C VAL A 409 -20.10 17.85 0.59
N TYR A 410 -20.80 16.72 0.74
CA TYR A 410 -22.15 16.72 1.33
C TYR A 410 -22.15 17.25 2.77
N PHE A 411 -21.19 16.78 3.57
CA PHE A 411 -21.11 17.19 4.97
C PHE A 411 -20.85 18.69 5.09
N ALA A 412 -19.86 19.20 4.35
CA ALA A 412 -19.48 20.61 4.40
C ALA A 412 -20.58 21.52 3.85
N THR A 413 -21.19 21.20 2.71
CA THR A 413 -22.28 22.03 2.15
C THR A 413 -23.50 22.11 3.05
N ARG A 414 -23.79 21.06 3.85
CA ARG A 414 -24.94 21.03 4.75
C ARG A 414 -24.67 21.61 6.14
N TYR A 415 -23.52 21.31 6.75
CA TYR A 415 -23.24 21.63 8.15
C TYR A 415 -22.08 22.59 8.36
N LEU A 416 -21.16 22.66 7.42
CA LEU A 416 -19.96 23.49 7.53
C LEU A 416 -19.72 24.32 6.26
N PRO A 417 -20.68 25.17 5.81
CA PRO A 417 -20.58 25.84 4.51
C PRO A 417 -19.35 26.75 4.40
N SER A 418 -18.90 27.32 5.53
CA SER A 418 -17.69 28.13 5.60
C SER A 418 -16.38 27.35 5.36
N ALA A 419 -16.41 26.02 5.52
CA ALA A 419 -15.27 25.15 5.23
C ALA A 419 -15.33 24.56 3.80
N TYR A 420 -16.46 24.65 3.11
CA TYR A 420 -16.60 24.17 1.74
C TYR A 420 -15.70 25.00 0.79
N GLN A 421 -15.05 24.32 -0.18
CA GLN A 421 -14.09 24.93 -1.11
C GLN A 421 -12.88 25.63 -0.44
N THR A 422 -12.49 25.19 0.76
CA THR A 422 -11.32 25.72 1.46
C THR A 422 -10.18 24.71 1.57
N VAL A 423 -8.95 25.20 1.73
CA VAL A 423 -7.74 24.37 1.92
C VAL A 423 -7.86 23.43 3.13
N PRO A 424 -8.36 23.86 4.31
CA PRO A 424 -8.53 22.96 5.46
C PRO A 424 -9.33 21.69 5.17
N LEU A 425 -10.40 21.79 4.36
CA LEU A 425 -11.23 20.62 4.03
C LEU A 425 -10.48 19.62 3.14
N VAL A 426 -9.67 20.11 2.19
CA VAL A 426 -8.83 19.25 1.33
C VAL A 426 -7.70 18.61 2.14
N VAL A 427 -7.06 19.37 3.04
CA VAL A 427 -6.06 18.83 3.98
C VAL A 427 -6.69 17.75 4.85
N PHE A 428 -7.90 17.98 5.35
CA PHE A 428 -8.64 16.98 6.12
C PHE A 428 -8.92 15.71 5.30
N ALA A 429 -9.35 15.84 4.04
CA ALA A 429 -9.55 14.70 3.15
C ALA A 429 -8.27 13.88 2.97
N TYR A 430 -7.13 14.54 2.76
CA TYR A 430 -5.84 13.86 2.66
C TYR A 430 -5.41 13.19 3.96
N VAL A 431 -5.65 13.82 5.11
CA VAL A 431 -5.41 13.18 6.41
C VAL A 431 -6.24 11.91 6.54
N VAL A 432 -7.53 11.93 6.19
CA VAL A 432 -8.38 10.72 6.21
C VAL A 432 -7.81 9.61 5.34
N LEU A 433 -7.36 9.93 4.12
CA LEU A 433 -6.82 8.94 3.16
C LEU A 433 -5.45 8.39 3.57
N TYR A 434 -4.57 9.22 4.12
CA TYR A 434 -3.15 8.88 4.33
C TYR A 434 -2.75 8.66 5.79
N LEU A 435 -3.62 8.93 6.76
CA LEU A 435 -3.38 8.62 8.17
C LEU A 435 -3.01 7.15 8.43
N PRO A 436 -3.61 6.14 7.78
CA PRO A 436 -3.25 4.73 8.00
C PRO A 436 -1.79 4.41 7.71
N LEU A 437 -1.23 5.04 6.67
CA LEU A 437 0.19 4.90 6.32
C LEU A 437 1.09 5.52 7.39
N ALA A 438 0.68 6.68 7.94
CA ALA A 438 1.37 7.34 9.03
C ALA A 438 1.30 6.52 10.34
N VAL A 439 0.13 5.97 10.69
CA VAL A 439 -0.07 5.11 11.87
C VAL A 439 0.78 3.85 11.77
N GLY A 440 0.71 3.12 10.65
CA GLY A 440 1.46 1.86 10.47
C GLY A 440 2.98 2.04 10.51
N SER A 441 3.49 3.08 9.86
CA SER A 441 4.94 3.40 9.87
C SER A 441 5.41 3.85 11.26
N THR A 442 4.64 4.71 11.94
CA THR A 442 4.94 5.18 13.29
C THR A 442 4.90 4.05 14.30
N ARG A 443 3.88 3.18 14.25
CA ARG A 443 3.75 2.02 15.15
C ARG A 443 4.94 1.08 15.02
N THR A 444 5.33 0.79 13.79
CA THR A 444 6.51 -0.04 13.49
C THR A 444 7.78 0.59 14.08
N ALA A 445 7.99 1.90 13.89
CA ALA A 445 9.12 2.60 14.47
C ALA A 445 9.14 2.56 16.01
N ILE A 446 7.98 2.71 16.67
CA ILE A 446 7.85 2.62 18.13
C ILE A 446 8.19 1.22 18.64
N LEU A 447 7.75 0.16 17.93
CA LEU A 447 8.03 -1.23 18.30
C LEU A 447 9.52 -1.58 18.21
N TYR A 448 10.28 -0.93 17.32
CA TYR A 448 11.73 -1.15 17.21
C TYR A 448 12.54 -0.49 18.33
N VAL A 449 11.97 0.45 19.09
CA VAL A 449 12.67 1.10 20.21
C VAL A 449 12.52 0.25 21.47
N ASN A 450 13.62 -0.34 21.95
CA ASN A 450 13.61 -1.11 23.20
C ASN A 450 13.23 -0.18 24.39
N PRO A 451 12.15 -0.47 25.14
CA PRO A 451 11.71 0.34 26.28
C PRO A 451 12.80 0.57 27.34
N GLN A 452 13.71 -0.39 27.53
CA GLN A 452 14.81 -0.30 28.51
C GLN A 452 15.74 0.88 28.26
N PHE A 453 15.89 1.35 27.02
CA PHE A 453 16.69 2.55 26.72
C PHE A 453 16.02 3.84 27.21
N VAL A 454 14.68 3.88 27.22
CA VAL A 454 13.91 5.03 27.72
C VAL A 454 13.94 5.06 29.25
N GLU A 455 13.81 3.90 29.88
CA GLU A 455 13.93 3.74 31.34
C GLU A 455 15.34 4.09 31.83
N ALA A 456 16.39 3.60 31.16
CA ALA A 456 17.77 3.94 31.49
C ALA A 456 18.05 5.45 31.37
N ALA A 457 17.52 6.11 30.33
CA ALA A 457 17.67 7.55 30.17
C ALA A 457 16.92 8.33 31.26
N ARG A 458 15.72 7.88 31.67
CA ARG A 458 14.98 8.47 32.79
C ARG A 458 15.71 8.29 34.13
N SER A 459 16.30 7.12 34.37
CA SER A 459 17.11 6.84 35.57
C SER A 459 18.38 7.69 35.64
N LEU A 460 18.88 8.16 34.49
CA LEU A 460 20.00 9.11 34.40
C LEU A 460 19.57 10.58 34.56
N GLY A 461 18.29 10.85 34.86
CA GLY A 461 17.75 12.19 35.07
C GLY A 461 17.45 12.96 33.78
N ASN A 462 17.54 12.33 32.61
CA ASN A 462 17.20 12.98 31.35
C ASN A 462 15.68 13.17 31.23
N THR A 463 15.28 14.36 30.77
CA THR A 463 13.90 14.57 30.33
C THR A 463 13.58 13.70 29.11
N PRO A 464 12.31 13.35 28.86
CA PRO A 464 11.91 12.51 27.71
C PRO A 464 12.42 13.02 26.35
N LEU A 465 12.52 14.35 26.20
CA LEU A 465 13.02 15.01 25.01
C LEU A 465 14.54 14.89 24.87
N GLN A 466 15.29 15.03 25.97
CA GLN A 466 16.74 14.82 25.99
C GLN A 466 17.10 13.36 25.71
N ALA A 467 16.40 12.41 26.34
CA ALA A 467 16.55 10.97 26.09
C ALA A 467 16.34 10.63 24.61
N PHE A 468 15.28 11.16 24.00
CA PHE A 468 14.97 10.93 22.58
C PHE A 468 16.06 11.48 21.64
N VAL A 469 16.55 12.70 21.89
CA VAL A 469 17.59 13.33 21.08
C VAL A 469 18.92 12.56 21.22
N GLU A 470 19.30 12.17 22.43
CA GLU A 470 20.56 11.49 22.72
C GLU A 470 20.62 10.08 22.11
N LEU A 471 19.51 9.32 22.19
CA LEU A 471 19.37 8.01 21.54
C LEU A 471 19.47 8.11 20.01
N ARG A 472 18.84 9.12 19.40
CA ARG A 472 18.84 9.33 17.95
C ARG A 472 20.24 9.61 17.40
N PHE A 473 21.03 10.42 18.09
CA PHE A 473 22.40 10.73 17.65
C PHE A 473 23.36 9.56 17.84
N ARG A 474 23.17 8.73 18.88
CA ARG A 474 24.01 7.56 19.14
C ARG A 474 23.72 6.37 18.22
N SER A 475 22.47 6.17 17.79
CA SER A 475 22.10 5.07 16.88
C SER A 475 22.35 5.38 15.40
N SER A 476 22.40 6.67 15.02
CA SER A 476 22.66 7.12 13.65
C SER A 476 24.15 7.37 13.35
N SER A 477 25.01 7.37 14.38
CA SER A 477 26.46 7.41 14.24
C SER A 477 27.07 6.06 14.64
N PRO A 478 27.22 5.10 13.71
CA PRO A 478 28.06 3.94 13.97
C PRO A 478 29.52 4.41 13.99
N GLY A 479 29.98 4.97 15.11
CA GLY A 479 31.38 5.38 15.30
C GLY A 479 31.67 6.57 16.21
N TRP A 480 30.69 7.25 16.80
CA TRP A 480 30.98 8.37 17.71
C TRP A 480 30.79 7.96 19.17
N SER A 481 31.87 7.51 19.80
CA SER A 481 31.97 7.44 21.25
C SER A 481 32.30 8.84 21.81
N PRO A 482 31.46 9.49 22.62
CA PRO A 482 31.94 10.54 23.51
C PRO A 482 32.39 9.89 24.82
N ALA A 483 33.36 8.98 24.74
CA ALA A 483 34.11 8.53 25.91
C ALA A 483 35.17 9.61 26.25
N ARG A 484 34.70 10.79 26.66
CA ARG A 484 35.55 11.85 27.25
C ARG A 484 34.70 12.96 27.85
N ARG A 485 33.88 12.63 28.85
CA ARG A 485 33.42 13.66 29.79
C ARG A 485 32.96 13.10 31.15
N TRP A 486 33.77 12.26 31.78
CA TRP A 486 33.68 12.03 33.24
C TRP A 486 35.06 11.67 33.79
N SER A 487 35.82 12.69 34.19
CA SER A 487 36.80 12.58 35.27
C SER A 487 36.63 13.81 36.16
N PHE A 488 35.96 13.60 37.29
CA PHE A 488 35.98 14.51 38.43
C PHE A 488 37.38 14.55 39.04
N SER A 489 37.86 15.73 39.45
CA SER A 489 38.06 16.04 40.88
C SER A 489 38.55 17.48 41.06
N THR A 490 37.85 18.21 41.90
CA THR A 490 38.36 19.21 42.85
C THR A 490 39.87 19.45 42.86
N GLY A 491 40.24 20.68 42.52
CA GLY A 491 41.36 21.45 43.04
C GLY A 491 40.85 22.86 43.33
#